data_AF-A0A0L0LAS7-F1
#
_entry.id   AF-A0A0L0LAS7-F1
#
_cell.length_a   1.000
_cell.length_b   1.000
_cell.length_c   1.000
_cell.angle_alpha   90.00
_cell.angle_beta   90.00
_cell.angle_gamma   90.00
#
_symmetry.space_group_name_H-M   'P 1'
#
loop_
_entity.id
_entity.type
_entity.pdbx_description
1 polymer ?
#
loop_
_entity_poly.entity_id
_entity_poly.type
_entity_poly.pdbx_seq_one_letter_code
_entity_poly.pdbx_strand_id
1 'polypeptide(L)' 'MKTNKSYTKRIKVTRNGKLIARKPGQDHFNAKERGRTKGVKSRPNAIQVPNRIRRAFLSKTSI' A
#
# COMPACT_ATOMS: atom_id res chain seq x y z
N MET A 1 16.99 0.24 -14.62
CA MET A 1 15.54 0.56 -14.68
C MET A 1 15.25 1.78 -13.83
N LYS A 2 14.44 2.73 -14.33
CA LYS A 2 14.06 3.93 -13.55
C LYS A 2 13.01 3.56 -12.49
N THR A 3 13.10 4.16 -11.31
CA THR A 3 12.10 3.94 -10.25
C THR A 3 10.76 4.54 -10.66
N ASN A 4 9.69 3.76 -10.55
CA ASN A 4 8.35 4.30 -10.70
C ASN A 4 7.96 5.08 -9.42
N LYS A 5 7.98 6.42 -9.54
CA LYS A 5 7.74 7.34 -8.43
C LYS A 5 6.33 7.22 -7.85
N SER A 6 5.33 6.85 -8.66
CA SER A 6 3.95 6.77 -8.17
C SER A 6 3.79 5.64 -7.16
N TYR A 7 4.43 4.49 -7.39
CA TYR A 7 4.43 3.36 -6.46
C TYR A 7 5.25 3.63 -5.22
N THR A 8 6.45 4.20 -5.37
CA THR A 8 7.33 4.51 -4.23
C THR A 8 6.70 5.49 -3.24
N LYS A 9 5.89 6.44 -3.74
CA LYS A 9 5.14 7.40 -2.90
C LYS A 9 3.98 6.77 -2.12
N ARG A 10 3.46 5.62 -2.56
CA ARG A 10 2.21 5.04 -2.05
C ARG A 10 2.39 3.71 -1.33
N ILE A 11 3.47 2.98 -1.64
CA ILE A 11 3.74 1.63 -1.13
C ILE A 11 5.07 1.64 -0.40
N LYS A 12 5.04 1.20 0.86
CA LYS A 12 6.24 0.98 1.68
C LYS A 12 6.65 -0.48 1.63
N VAL A 13 7.92 -0.74 1.35
CA VAL A 13 8.54 -2.05 1.55
C VAL A 13 9.05 -2.11 2.98
N THR A 14 8.63 -3.10 3.76
CA THR A 14 9.15 -3.31 5.12
C THR A 14 10.49 -4.04 5.09
N ARG A 15 11.19 -4.08 6.22
CA ARG A 15 12.44 -4.83 6.39
C ARG A 15 12.32 -6.30 5.97
N ASN A 16 11.15 -6.92 6.21
CA ASN A 16 10.90 -8.31 5.86
C ASN A 16 10.32 -8.48 4.45
N GLY A 17 10.41 -7.45 3.60
CA GLY A 17 9.96 -7.48 2.20
C GLY A 17 8.44 -7.42 2.01
N LYS A 18 7.64 -7.19 3.07
CA LYS A 18 6.17 -7.04 2.96
C LYS A 18 5.84 -5.67 2.36
N LEU A 19 4.79 -5.62 1.55
CA LEU A 19 4.30 -4.40 0.93
C LEU A 19 3.12 -3.85 1.72
N ILE A 20 3.25 -2.61 2.19
CA ILE A 20 2.22 -1.93 2.98
C ILE A 20 1.72 -0.69 2.25
N ALA A 21 0.40 -0.51 2.22
CA ALA A 21 -0.26 0.70 1.71
C ALA A 21 -1.47 1.10 2.58
N ARG A 22 -1.97 2.32 2.35
CA ARG A 22 -3.21 2.81 2.97
C ARG A 22 -4.43 2.14 2.33
N LYS A 23 -5.51 1.95 3.09
CA LYS A 23 -6.78 1.46 2.51
C LYS A 23 -7.45 2.56 1.69
N PRO A 24 -8.08 2.21 0.55
CA PRO A 24 -8.81 3.17 -0.26
C PRO A 24 -10.15 3.56 0.40
N GLY A 25 -10.75 4.64 -0.10
CA GLY A 25 -12.09 5.08 0.30
C GLY A 25 -12.11 5.77 1.67
N GLN A 26 -11.09 6.58 1.95
CA GLN A 26 -10.96 7.45 3.13
C GLN A 26 -10.52 8.83 2.66
N ASP A 27 -11.45 9.65 2.18
CA ASP A 27 -11.17 11.04 1.80
C ASP A 27 -12.44 11.87 1.96
N HIS A 28 -13.52 11.52 1.24
CA HIS A 28 -14.80 12.24 1.25
C HIS A 28 -15.94 11.40 1.86
N PHE A 29 -16.99 12.06 2.36
CA PHE A 29 -18.18 11.44 2.98
C PHE A 29 -17.94 10.58 4.23
N ASN A 30 -16.79 10.73 4.90
CA ASN A 30 -16.49 9.99 6.13
C ASN A 30 -17.57 10.19 7.20
N ALA A 31 -18.26 11.32 7.27
CA ALA A 31 -19.36 11.55 8.23
C ALA A 31 -20.48 10.48 8.15
N LYS A 32 -20.73 9.89 6.97
CA LYS A 32 -21.75 8.86 6.75
C LYS A 32 -21.26 7.44 7.05
N GLU A 33 -19.96 7.26 7.28
CA GLU A 33 -19.36 5.96 7.52
C GLU A 33 -19.44 5.55 9.00
N ARG A 34 -19.75 4.27 9.25
CA ARG A 34 -19.80 3.68 10.60
C ARG A 34 -18.43 3.74 11.29
N GLY A 35 -18.41 3.98 12.61
CA GLY A 35 -17.16 4.08 13.38
C GLY A 35 -16.26 2.85 13.28
N ARG A 36 -16.83 1.64 13.30
CA ARG A 36 -16.08 0.37 13.16
C ARG A 36 -15.32 0.29 11.83
N THR A 37 -15.93 0.70 10.72
CA THR A 37 -15.28 0.61 9.40
C THR A 37 -14.18 1.66 9.25
N LYS A 38 -14.36 2.87 9.79
CA LYS A 38 -13.30 3.90 9.87
C LYS A 38 -12.05 3.38 10.57
N GLY A 39 -12.20 2.84 11.78
CA GLY A 39 -11.06 2.35 12.57
C GLY A 39 -10.29 1.23 11.87
N VAL A 40 -11.01 0.34 11.16
CA VAL A 40 -10.40 -0.72 10.35
C VAL A 40 -9.65 -0.17 9.13
N LYS A 41 -10.08 0.97 8.57
CA LYS A 41 -9.44 1.62 7.42
C LYS A 41 -8.23 2.48 7.76
N SER A 42 -8.15 3.01 8.98
CA SER A 42 -6.95 3.72 9.47
C SER A 42 -5.72 2.80 9.61
N ARG A 43 -5.92 1.48 9.71
CA ARG A 43 -4.81 0.52 9.86
C ARG A 43 -4.10 0.29 8.51
N PRO A 44 -2.76 0.23 8.50
CA PRO A 44 -2.01 -0.12 7.29
C PRO A 44 -2.39 -1.51 6.77
N ASN A 45 -2.52 -1.63 5.46
CA ASN A 45 -2.91 -2.89 4.81
C ASN A 45 -1.71 -3.52 4.10
N ALA A 46 -1.55 -4.84 4.27
CA ALA A 46 -0.59 -5.62 3.50
C ALA A 46 -1.17 -5.92 2.11
N ILE A 47 -0.44 -5.56 1.06
CA ILE A 47 -0.84 -5.89 -0.31
C ILE A 47 -0.19 -7.21 -0.71
N GLN A 48 -1.00 -8.16 -1.12
CA GLN A 48 -0.55 -9.39 -1.77
C GLN A 48 -0.50 -9.13 -3.28
N VAL A 49 0.69 -9.25 -3.87
CA VAL A 49 0.91 -9.12 -5.31
C VAL A 49 1.81 -10.23 -5.80
N PRO A 50 1.58 -10.76 -7.01
CA PRO A 50 2.42 -11.79 -7.58
C PRO A 50 3.84 -11.27 -7.85
N ASN A 51 4.82 -12.16 -7.73
CA ASN A 51 6.24 -11.81 -7.85
C ASN A 51 6.62 -11.16 -9.20
N ARG A 52 5.89 -11.48 -10.27
CA ARG A 52 6.04 -10.84 -11.59
C ARG A 52 5.84 -9.31 -11.51
N ILE A 53 4.76 -8.87 -10.86
CA ILE A 53 4.41 -7.44 -10.72
C ILE A 53 5.41 -6.75 -9.80
N ARG A 54 5.82 -7.41 -8.71
CA ARG A 54 6.82 -6.87 -7.78
C ARG A 54 8.14 -6.57 -8.50
N ARG A 55 8.65 -7.51 -9.30
CA ARG A 55 9.90 -7.33 -10.05
C ARG A 55 9.82 -6.24 -11.12
N ALA A 56 8.68 -6.15 -11.81
CA ALA A 56 8.49 -5.17 -12.88
C ALA A 56 8.45 -3.72 -12.38
N PHE A 57 7.87 -3.47 -11.19
CA PHE A 57 7.54 -2.12 -10.75
C PHE A 57 8.26 -1.64 -9.47
N LEU A 58 8.82 -2.54 -8.67
CA LEU A 58 9.42 -2.25 -7.35
C LEU A 58 10.88 -2.72 -7.25
N SER A 59 11.72 -2.35 -8.24
CA SER A 59 13.11 -2.84 -8.38
C SER A 59 14.15 -2.28 -7.42
N LYS A 60 13.73 -1.87 -6.21
CA LYS A 60 14.65 -1.55 -5.12
C LYS A 60 14.40 -2.45 -3.92
N THR A 61 14.15 -3.73 -4.16
CA THR A 61 14.25 -4.73 -3.09
C THR A 61 15.61 -5.38 -3.23
N SER A 62 16.60 -4.82 -2.54
CA SER A 62 17.88 -5.48 -2.29
C SER A 62 17.65 -6.55 -1.23
N ILE A 63 17.42 -7.78 -1.67
CA ILE A 63 17.82 -9.01 -0.98
C ILE A 63 18.41 -9.88 -2.08
#